data_AF-A0A3M7FGK0-F1
#
_entry.id   AF-A0A3M7FGK0-F1
#
_cell.length_a   1.000
_cell.length_b   1.000
_cell.length_c   1.000
_cell.angle_alpha   90.00
_cell.angle_beta   90.00
_cell.angle_gamma   90.00
#
_symmetry.space_group_name_H-M   'P 1'
#
loop_
_entity.id
_entity.type
_entity.pdbx_description
1 polymer ?
#
loop_
_entity_poly.entity_id
_entity_poly.type
_entity_poly.pdbx_seq_one_letter_code
_entity_poly.pdbx_strand_id
1 'polypeptide(L)'
;MRSSVSKLASVALAASSTVSGIELDVNSTSSVYDAAQMIASNVMARYQNSSAAPGLFGQPYYFWESGLAWDAMINYGSATGDSQWNAMVAENILAQKGPDNDFMPPNQTKTLGNDDQARWALAAMTAAERGLPLPVDALDAGVGNWSELAINVWNSQVARWDDSLCGGGLRWQIFSFNNGYNYKNSFSNGEFVQLGTRLARYTGNNTYIDWALDAAQWAVDVGLLDQEGRVFDGTSTNDNCSQLNHIQWTANAGAYLSGTAYAANYSGTLRWSGYNSVLFLTSNVTFFDDGVMYEVACEPNMNCNTDQLAFKAVLARAMANTKNLAATGEVTQGEGCLFNQTGPCTTIGSAREVIQGWLESTAKAAAASCEMQDSGLMCGTNWRQDGYDGHSGLGQDLSALEAILAVLSHYEYQTTLPVNSAGMPGGYKPPTYSDTPGNSSSSSSGSGTSPSSSASPSSPASYDNAAGTSSASLFALVAAAGVMVAFST
;
A
#
# COMPACT_ATOMS: atom_id res chain seq x y z
N MET A 1 1.02 -59.82 -52.79
CA MET A 1 1.13 -58.38 -53.15
C MET A 1 0.59 -57.54 -51.99
N ARG A 2 0.71 -56.21 -52.07
CA ARG A 2 0.51 -55.25 -50.95
C ARG A 2 -0.81 -55.43 -50.20
N SER A 3 -0.74 -55.40 -48.86
CA SER A 3 -1.88 -55.09 -47.98
C SER A 3 -1.93 -53.58 -47.75
N SER A 4 -3.12 -53.00 -47.67
CA SER A 4 -3.34 -51.56 -47.52
C SER A 4 -3.72 -51.23 -46.08
N VAL A 5 -2.82 -50.63 -45.32
CA VAL A 5 -3.09 -50.14 -43.95
C VAL A 5 -3.46 -48.66 -44.03
N SER A 6 -4.76 -48.36 -43.96
CA SER A 6 -5.27 -46.99 -43.89
C SER A 6 -4.92 -46.37 -42.53
N LYS A 7 -4.02 -45.37 -42.51
CA LYS A 7 -3.80 -44.54 -41.33
C LYS A 7 -4.89 -43.46 -41.26
N LEU A 8 -5.84 -43.63 -40.35
CA LEU A 8 -6.67 -42.53 -39.88
C LEU A 8 -5.80 -41.60 -39.00
N ALA A 9 -5.63 -40.35 -39.44
CA ALA A 9 -4.98 -39.32 -38.64
C ALA A 9 -6.04 -38.58 -37.82
N SER A 10 -6.08 -38.84 -36.51
CA SER A 10 -6.94 -38.10 -35.59
C SER A 10 -6.42 -36.68 -35.43
N VAL A 11 -7.01 -35.71 -36.13
CA VAL A 11 -6.76 -34.29 -35.88
C VAL A 11 -7.47 -33.90 -34.59
N ALA A 12 -6.75 -33.93 -33.48
CA ALA A 12 -7.23 -33.32 -32.25
C ALA A 12 -7.19 -31.79 -32.42
N LEU A 13 -8.36 -31.16 -32.55
CA LEU A 13 -8.45 -29.73 -32.28
C LEU A 13 -8.25 -29.56 -30.77
N ALA A 14 -7.03 -29.22 -30.37
CA ALA A 14 -6.82 -28.53 -29.11
C ALA A 14 -7.53 -27.18 -29.24
N ALA A 15 -8.71 -27.06 -28.64
CA ALA A 15 -9.32 -25.76 -28.39
C ALA A 15 -8.43 -25.07 -27.35
N SER A 16 -7.47 -24.27 -27.83
CA SER A 16 -6.73 -23.36 -26.98
C SER A 16 -7.71 -22.33 -26.43
N SER A 17 -8.24 -22.59 -25.24
CA SER A 17 -8.89 -21.59 -24.43
C SER A 17 -7.87 -20.51 -24.16
N THR A 18 -7.95 -19.40 -24.90
CA THR A 18 -7.28 -18.15 -24.57
C THR A 18 -7.88 -17.70 -23.24
N VAL A 19 -7.20 -18.04 -22.14
CA VAL A 19 -7.43 -17.39 -20.86
C VAL A 19 -7.10 -15.94 -21.10
N SER A 20 -8.11 -15.08 -21.07
CA SER A 20 -7.91 -13.64 -21.12
C SER A 20 -7.73 -13.15 -19.69
N GLY A 21 -6.97 -12.06 -19.53
CA GLY A 21 -7.00 -11.28 -18.30
C GLY A 21 -8.37 -10.62 -18.08
N ILE A 22 -8.48 -9.86 -16.99
CA ILE A 22 -9.72 -9.13 -16.69
C ILE A 22 -9.95 -8.03 -17.73
N GLU A 23 -11.02 -8.13 -18.52
CA GLU A 23 -11.48 -7.08 -19.42
C GLU A 23 -12.03 -5.89 -18.62
N LEU A 24 -11.30 -4.77 -18.60
CA LEU A 24 -11.62 -3.58 -17.81
C LEU A 24 -12.10 -2.41 -18.70
N ASP A 25 -13.39 -2.07 -18.63
CA ASP A 25 -13.89 -0.77 -19.08
C ASP A 25 -13.85 0.23 -17.93
N VAL A 26 -12.81 1.06 -17.91
CA VAL A 26 -12.62 2.15 -16.95
C VAL A 26 -13.72 3.22 -16.96
N ASN A 27 -14.53 3.30 -18.03
CA ASN A 27 -15.69 4.20 -18.10
C ASN A 27 -16.91 3.62 -17.37
N SER A 28 -16.90 2.32 -17.08
CA SER A 28 -17.97 1.58 -16.43
C SER A 28 -17.62 1.30 -14.97
N THR A 29 -18.24 2.05 -14.06
CA THR A 29 -18.03 1.88 -12.61
C THR A 29 -18.26 0.44 -12.15
N SER A 30 -19.21 -0.29 -12.75
CA SER A 30 -19.41 -1.71 -12.42
C SER A 30 -18.24 -2.58 -12.90
N SER A 31 -17.69 -2.37 -14.11
CA SER A 31 -16.52 -3.12 -14.58
C SER A 31 -15.30 -2.90 -13.67
N VAL A 32 -15.09 -1.67 -13.20
CA VAL A 32 -14.03 -1.34 -12.22
C VAL A 32 -14.30 -2.01 -10.87
N TYR A 33 -15.54 -2.05 -10.40
CA TYR A 33 -15.90 -2.70 -9.13
C TYR A 33 -15.80 -4.23 -9.19
N ASP A 34 -16.27 -4.84 -10.28
CA ASP A 34 -16.21 -6.29 -10.52
C ASP A 34 -14.74 -6.75 -10.58
N ALA A 35 -13.90 -6.03 -11.33
CA ALA A 35 -12.46 -6.29 -11.40
C ALA A 35 -11.77 -6.12 -10.03
N ALA A 36 -12.08 -5.04 -9.31
CA ALA A 36 -11.54 -4.82 -7.96
C ALA A 36 -12.00 -5.91 -6.98
N GLN A 37 -13.24 -6.40 -7.08
CA GLN A 37 -13.76 -7.49 -6.23
C GLN A 37 -13.06 -8.81 -6.52
N MET A 38 -12.74 -9.13 -7.78
CA MET A 38 -11.97 -10.33 -8.13
C MET A 38 -10.58 -10.31 -7.47
N ILE A 39 -9.86 -9.18 -7.56
CA ILE A 39 -8.52 -9.07 -6.98
C ILE A 39 -8.57 -8.99 -5.45
N ALA A 40 -9.51 -8.25 -4.87
CA ALA A 40 -9.70 -8.19 -3.41
C ALA A 40 -10.08 -9.57 -2.82
N SER A 41 -10.87 -10.37 -3.55
CA SER A 41 -11.13 -11.78 -3.21
C SER A 41 -9.85 -12.61 -3.25
N ASN A 42 -8.95 -12.37 -4.21
CA ASN A 42 -7.66 -13.05 -4.31
C ASN A 42 -6.72 -12.71 -3.14
N VAL A 43 -6.65 -11.42 -2.76
CA VAL A 43 -5.92 -10.96 -1.56
C VAL A 43 -6.45 -11.67 -0.32
N MET A 44 -7.77 -11.76 -0.15
CA MET A 44 -8.35 -12.45 1.02
C MET A 44 -8.16 -13.96 0.99
N ALA A 45 -8.20 -14.60 -0.18
CA ALA A 45 -7.86 -16.02 -0.32
C ALA A 45 -6.38 -16.28 -0.02
N ARG A 46 -5.47 -15.42 -0.49
CA ARG A 46 -4.03 -15.48 -0.18
C ARG A 46 -3.77 -15.29 1.32
N TYR A 47 -4.50 -14.40 1.99
CA TYR A 47 -4.46 -14.28 3.45
C TYR A 47 -4.88 -15.58 4.14
N GLN A 48 -6.08 -16.09 3.86
CA GLN A 48 -6.63 -17.30 4.48
C GLN A 48 -5.77 -18.55 4.26
N ASN A 49 -5.12 -18.66 3.10
CA ASN A 49 -4.26 -19.79 2.75
C ASN A 49 -2.82 -19.69 3.29
N SER A 50 -2.37 -18.51 3.75
CA SER A 50 -0.95 -18.29 4.15
C SER A 50 -0.74 -17.79 5.57
N SER A 51 -1.76 -17.19 6.21
CA SER A 51 -1.61 -16.55 7.50
C SER A 51 -1.25 -17.53 8.62
N ALA A 52 -0.17 -17.22 9.34
CA ALA A 52 0.25 -17.94 10.55
C ALA A 52 -0.13 -17.22 11.85
N ALA A 53 -0.58 -15.96 11.77
CA ALA A 53 -1.04 -15.16 12.90
C ALA A 53 -1.95 -14.01 12.41
N PRO A 54 -2.98 -13.59 13.18
CA PRO A 54 -3.91 -12.54 12.77
C PRO A 54 -3.21 -11.25 12.33
N GLY A 55 -3.62 -10.73 11.18
CA GLY A 55 -3.03 -9.56 10.55
C GLY A 55 -1.77 -9.80 9.72
N LEU A 56 -1.15 -10.98 9.78
CA LEU A 56 0.06 -11.29 9.00
C LEU A 56 -0.26 -12.21 7.83
N PHE A 57 0.20 -11.83 6.64
CA PHE A 57 0.30 -12.74 5.51
C PHE A 57 1.48 -13.71 5.73
N GLY A 58 1.44 -14.88 5.10
CA GLY A 58 2.51 -15.88 5.24
C GLY A 58 3.82 -15.47 4.54
N GLN A 59 4.87 -16.27 4.77
CA GLN A 59 6.11 -16.12 4.02
C GLN A 59 5.87 -16.33 2.51
N PRO A 60 6.52 -15.56 1.61
CA PRO A 60 7.70 -14.73 1.87
C PRO A 60 7.44 -13.30 2.37
N TYR A 61 6.18 -12.91 2.60
CA TYR A 61 5.81 -11.51 2.78
C TYR A 61 6.28 -10.91 4.12
N TYR A 62 6.63 -9.62 4.08
CA TYR A 62 7.13 -8.85 5.23
C TYR A 62 6.01 -8.15 6.04
N PHE A 63 6.38 -7.55 7.17
CA PHE A 63 5.42 -6.92 8.08
C PHE A 63 4.77 -5.68 7.46
N TRP A 64 5.53 -4.85 6.74
CA TRP A 64 5.00 -3.70 5.99
C TRP A 64 3.97 -4.11 4.91
N GLU A 65 4.24 -5.16 4.12
CA GLU A 65 3.31 -5.64 3.06
C GLU A 65 1.95 -6.03 3.62
N SER A 66 1.93 -6.63 4.83
CA SER A 66 0.67 -6.95 5.51
C SER A 66 -0.11 -5.68 5.88
N GLY A 67 0.57 -4.63 6.37
CA GLY A 67 -0.05 -3.32 6.62
C GLY A 67 -0.57 -2.66 5.34
N LEU A 68 0.17 -2.75 4.23
CA LEU A 68 -0.25 -2.25 2.91
C LEU A 68 -1.49 -3.01 2.41
N ALA A 69 -1.56 -4.32 2.63
CA ALA A 69 -2.70 -5.14 2.25
C ALA A 69 -3.99 -4.71 2.96
N TRP A 70 -3.94 -4.51 4.29
CA TRP A 70 -5.12 -4.05 5.02
C TRP A 70 -5.55 -2.63 4.62
N ASP A 71 -4.59 -1.73 4.36
CA ASP A 71 -4.86 -0.41 3.80
C ASP A 71 -5.56 -0.51 2.43
N ALA A 72 -5.11 -1.40 1.54
CA ALA A 72 -5.76 -1.64 0.25
C ALA A 72 -7.18 -2.22 0.39
N MET A 73 -7.41 -3.13 1.35
CA MET A 73 -8.74 -3.66 1.65
C MET A 73 -9.69 -2.60 2.24
N ILE A 74 -9.19 -1.63 3.02
CA ILE A 74 -9.98 -0.46 3.46
C ILE A 74 -10.33 0.43 2.26
N ASN A 75 -9.36 0.70 1.38
CA ASN A 75 -9.62 1.50 0.17
C ASN A 75 -10.65 0.79 -0.74
N TYR A 76 -10.54 -0.54 -0.93
CA TYR A 76 -11.54 -1.35 -1.65
C TYR A 76 -12.94 -1.22 -1.03
N GLY A 77 -13.11 -1.56 0.25
CA GLY A 77 -14.44 -1.58 0.89
C GLY A 77 -15.06 -0.18 1.01
N SER A 78 -14.24 0.85 1.19
CA SER A 78 -14.66 2.24 1.08
C SER A 78 -15.01 2.67 -0.34
N ALA A 79 -14.46 2.02 -1.37
CA ALA A 79 -14.61 2.42 -2.77
C ALA A 79 -15.84 1.81 -3.43
N THR A 80 -15.99 0.49 -3.32
CA THR A 80 -17.11 -0.26 -3.92
C THR A 80 -18.36 -0.23 -3.04
N GLY A 81 -18.21 0.03 -1.74
CA GLY A 81 -19.26 -0.16 -0.73
C GLY A 81 -19.39 -1.60 -0.23
N ASP A 82 -18.58 -2.52 -0.76
CA ASP A 82 -18.53 -3.92 -0.31
C ASP A 82 -17.84 -4.02 1.05
N SER A 83 -18.67 -4.10 2.10
CA SER A 83 -18.22 -4.14 3.49
C SER A 83 -18.00 -5.54 4.04
N GLN A 84 -18.07 -6.60 3.20
CA GLN A 84 -18.08 -8.00 3.67
C GLN A 84 -16.86 -8.40 4.50
N TRP A 85 -15.71 -7.73 4.29
CA TRP A 85 -14.46 -8.01 5.01
C TRP A 85 -14.12 -6.99 6.11
N ASN A 86 -14.89 -5.91 6.27
CA ASN A 86 -14.52 -4.78 7.14
C ASN A 86 -14.24 -5.17 8.60
N ALA A 87 -15.01 -6.10 9.17
CA ALA A 87 -14.78 -6.59 10.54
C ALA A 87 -13.42 -7.32 10.66
N MET A 88 -13.16 -8.28 9.77
CA MET A 88 -11.90 -9.02 9.70
C MET A 88 -10.71 -8.10 9.43
N VAL A 89 -10.84 -7.10 8.56
CA VAL A 89 -9.80 -6.08 8.31
C VAL A 89 -9.49 -5.31 9.60
N ALA A 90 -10.51 -4.89 10.35
CA ALA A 90 -10.34 -4.17 11.61
C ALA A 90 -9.70 -5.04 12.72
N GLU A 91 -10.18 -6.28 12.90
CA GLU A 91 -9.60 -7.26 13.83
C GLU A 91 -8.11 -7.51 13.55
N ASN A 92 -7.76 -7.68 12.27
CA ASN A 92 -6.40 -7.93 11.81
C ASN A 92 -5.45 -6.74 12.02
N ILE A 93 -5.94 -5.50 11.90
CA ILE A 93 -5.16 -4.30 12.24
C ILE A 93 -4.94 -4.20 13.76
N LEU A 94 -6.00 -4.40 14.55
CA LEU A 94 -5.91 -4.33 16.02
C LEU A 94 -5.01 -5.44 16.60
N ALA A 95 -4.93 -6.60 15.96
CA ALA A 95 -4.02 -7.69 16.35
C ALA A 95 -2.53 -7.32 16.27
N GLN A 96 -2.14 -6.38 15.39
CA GLN A 96 -0.74 -5.98 15.19
C GLN A 96 -0.38 -4.64 15.85
N LYS A 97 -1.31 -3.98 16.56
CA LYS A 97 -1.10 -2.66 17.20
C LYS A 97 0.01 -2.59 18.26
N GLY A 98 0.49 -3.73 18.74
CA GLY A 98 1.49 -3.81 19.81
C GLY A 98 0.94 -3.56 21.23
N PRO A 99 1.83 -3.56 22.25
CA PRO A 99 1.46 -3.26 23.63
C PRO A 99 1.15 -1.78 23.85
N ASP A 100 1.89 -0.88 23.19
CA ASP A 100 1.85 0.57 23.38
C ASP A 100 0.99 1.29 22.30
N ASN A 101 0.17 0.53 21.57
CA ASN A 101 -0.76 1.03 20.54
C ASN A 101 -0.08 1.85 19.42
N ASP A 102 1.11 1.42 19.01
CA ASP A 102 2.04 2.13 18.13
C ASP A 102 2.56 1.27 16.95
N PHE A 103 1.98 0.09 16.71
CA PHE A 103 2.48 -0.90 15.75
C PHE A 103 3.96 -1.31 15.94
N MET A 104 4.43 -1.36 17.19
CA MET A 104 5.69 -2.03 17.56
C MET A 104 5.47 -3.38 18.30
N PRO A 105 4.77 -4.37 17.71
CA PRO A 105 4.55 -5.66 18.35
C PRO A 105 5.89 -6.42 18.54
N PRO A 106 6.24 -6.89 19.76
CA PRO A 106 7.56 -7.45 20.07
C PRO A 106 8.06 -8.59 19.17
N ASN A 107 7.14 -9.34 18.54
CA ASN A 107 7.51 -10.42 17.61
C ASN A 107 8.20 -9.91 16.33
N GLN A 108 7.96 -8.66 15.90
CA GLN A 108 8.52 -8.08 14.67
C GLN A 108 9.87 -7.35 14.90
N THR A 109 10.32 -7.23 16.15
CA THR A 109 11.54 -6.50 16.57
C THR A 109 12.79 -6.74 15.71
N LYS A 110 12.95 -7.94 15.15
CA LYS A 110 14.12 -8.33 14.33
C LYS A 110 14.17 -7.75 12.91
N THR A 111 13.07 -7.19 12.42
CA THR A 111 12.94 -6.67 11.06
C THR A 111 12.31 -5.27 11.00
N LEU A 112 11.69 -4.81 12.09
CA LEU A 112 10.87 -3.60 12.13
C LEU A 112 11.64 -2.31 11.76
N GLY A 113 11.36 -1.82 10.57
CA GLY A 113 11.70 -0.47 10.11
C GLY A 113 10.71 0.61 10.54
N ASN A 114 11.10 1.87 10.33
CA ASN A 114 10.19 3.01 10.46
C ASN A 114 9.17 3.04 9.30
N ASP A 115 9.56 2.53 8.12
CA ASP A 115 8.66 2.23 7.00
C ASP A 115 7.69 1.07 7.33
N ASP A 116 8.16 -0.05 7.90
CA ASP A 116 7.24 -1.10 8.39
C ASP A 116 6.16 -0.52 9.32
N GLN A 117 6.58 0.26 10.31
CA GLN A 117 5.67 0.85 11.30
C GLN A 117 4.76 1.93 10.68
N ALA A 118 5.29 2.77 9.78
CA ALA A 118 4.52 3.82 9.11
C ALA A 118 3.45 3.23 8.17
N ARG A 119 3.72 2.10 7.51
CA ARG A 119 2.75 1.46 6.61
C ARG A 119 1.47 1.05 7.34
N TRP A 120 1.60 0.53 8.56
CA TRP A 120 0.47 0.23 9.45
C TRP A 120 -0.19 1.49 10.01
N ALA A 121 0.57 2.52 10.36
CA ALA A 121 0.03 3.82 10.77
C ALA A 121 -0.82 4.47 9.65
N LEU A 122 -0.38 4.32 8.40
CA LEU A 122 -1.08 4.81 7.23
C LEU A 122 -2.34 3.99 6.92
N ALA A 123 -2.34 2.68 7.20
CA ALA A 123 -3.56 1.87 7.18
C ALA A 123 -4.57 2.36 8.24
N ALA A 124 -4.11 2.66 9.46
CA ALA A 124 -4.94 3.24 10.52
C ALA A 124 -5.44 4.66 10.17
N MET A 125 -4.63 5.50 9.50
CA MET A 125 -5.11 6.77 8.95
C MET A 125 -6.17 6.56 7.86
N THR A 126 -6.04 5.55 7.00
CA THR A 126 -7.09 5.23 6.01
C THR A 126 -8.37 4.77 6.71
N ALA A 127 -8.27 3.96 7.76
CA ALA A 127 -9.41 3.56 8.57
C ALA A 127 -10.12 4.79 9.22
N ALA A 128 -9.35 5.75 9.73
CA ALA A 128 -9.85 7.00 10.31
C ALA A 128 -10.49 7.95 9.27
N GLU A 129 -9.86 8.09 8.10
CA GLU A 129 -10.32 8.97 7.00
C GLU A 129 -11.50 8.39 6.23
N ARG A 130 -11.61 7.06 6.11
CA ARG A 130 -12.74 6.40 5.42
C ARG A 130 -13.88 6.01 6.36
N GLY A 131 -13.69 6.09 7.68
CA GLY A 131 -14.71 5.76 8.67
C GLY A 131 -14.96 4.26 8.82
N LEU A 132 -13.90 3.44 8.77
CA LEU A 132 -13.98 2.01 9.07
C LEU A 132 -14.52 1.84 10.52
N PRO A 133 -15.58 1.06 10.76
CA PRO A 133 -16.07 0.83 12.12
C PRO A 133 -15.01 0.15 13.00
N LEU A 134 -14.82 0.66 14.22
CA LEU A 134 -14.06 -0.06 15.26
C LEU A 134 -14.91 -1.22 15.82
N PRO A 135 -14.31 -2.41 16.06
CA PRO A 135 -14.90 -3.46 16.88
C PRO A 135 -15.27 -2.96 18.28
N VAL A 136 -16.31 -3.54 18.87
CA VAL A 136 -16.89 -3.07 20.15
C VAL A 136 -15.93 -3.22 21.34
N ASP A 137 -14.99 -4.16 21.25
CA ASP A 137 -13.94 -4.49 22.21
C ASP A 137 -12.62 -3.73 21.95
N ALA A 138 -12.52 -2.93 20.87
CA ALA A 138 -11.34 -2.11 20.59
C ALA A 138 -11.05 -1.11 21.73
N LEU A 139 -12.09 -0.61 22.39
CA LEU A 139 -11.96 0.27 23.56
C LEU A 139 -11.35 -0.45 24.77
N ASP A 140 -11.73 -1.71 25.02
CA ASP A 140 -11.13 -2.56 26.05
C ASP A 140 -9.66 -2.91 25.70
N ALA A 141 -9.33 -2.97 24.41
CA ALA A 141 -7.97 -3.07 23.89
C ALA A 141 -7.19 -1.72 23.88
N GLY A 142 -7.80 -0.63 24.38
CA GLY A 142 -7.19 0.68 24.55
C GLY A 142 -7.22 1.60 23.32
N VAL A 143 -8.10 1.35 22.34
CA VAL A 143 -8.22 2.11 21.09
C VAL A 143 -9.63 2.70 20.96
N GLY A 144 -9.75 4.01 21.13
CA GLY A 144 -11.00 4.76 20.95
C GLY A 144 -11.20 5.32 19.54
N ASN A 145 -10.11 5.55 18.79
CA ASN A 145 -10.14 5.99 17.39
C ASN A 145 -8.93 5.45 16.63
N TRP A 146 -9.10 5.04 15.36
CA TRP A 146 -8.00 4.61 14.49
C TRP A 146 -6.85 5.62 14.38
N SER A 147 -7.16 6.93 14.41
CA SER A 147 -6.14 7.98 14.36
C SER A 147 -5.23 8.02 15.60
N GLU A 148 -5.62 7.43 16.75
CA GLU A 148 -4.77 7.33 17.94
C GLU A 148 -3.55 6.43 17.67
N LEU A 149 -3.74 5.31 16.95
CA LEU A 149 -2.64 4.42 16.55
C LEU A 149 -1.63 5.16 15.66
N ALA A 150 -2.14 5.96 14.72
CA ALA A 150 -1.32 6.76 13.82
C ALA A 150 -0.56 7.89 14.54
N ILE A 151 -1.21 8.54 15.52
CA ILE A 151 -0.59 9.57 16.38
C ILE A 151 0.51 8.96 17.27
N ASN A 152 0.29 7.76 17.81
CA ASN A 152 1.30 7.05 18.62
C ASN A 152 2.53 6.69 17.77
N VAL A 153 2.33 6.15 16.57
CA VAL A 153 3.42 5.88 15.62
C VAL A 153 4.19 7.16 15.32
N TRP A 154 3.50 8.23 14.93
CA TRP A 154 4.09 9.52 14.64
C TRP A 154 4.93 10.06 15.80
N ASN A 155 4.39 10.05 17.02
CA ASN A 155 5.12 10.48 18.22
C ASN A 155 6.37 9.62 18.46
N SER A 156 6.28 8.31 18.22
CA SER A 156 7.43 7.40 18.32
C SER A 156 8.50 7.66 17.25
N GLN A 157 8.11 8.10 16.05
CA GLN A 157 9.02 8.42 14.95
C GLN A 157 9.69 9.79 15.16
N VAL A 158 8.95 10.81 15.59
CA VAL A 158 9.51 12.10 16.05
C VAL A 158 10.56 11.88 17.14
N ALA A 159 10.30 11.00 18.11
CA ALA A 159 11.25 10.64 19.16
C ALA A 159 12.48 9.83 18.70
N ARG A 160 12.52 9.39 17.44
CA ARG A 160 13.64 8.66 16.80
C ARG A 160 14.29 9.43 15.64
N TRP A 161 13.89 10.67 15.40
CA TRP A 161 14.55 11.55 14.46
C TRP A 161 16.02 11.79 14.87
N ASP A 162 16.96 11.56 13.96
CA ASP A 162 18.40 11.51 14.29
C ASP A 162 19.14 12.71 13.72
N ASP A 163 19.06 13.83 14.46
CA ASP A 163 19.82 15.06 14.21
C ASP A 163 21.34 14.92 14.41
N SER A 164 21.81 13.80 14.99
CA SER A 164 23.23 13.64 15.35
C SER A 164 24.13 13.33 14.16
N LEU A 165 23.56 12.77 13.09
CA LEU A 165 24.27 12.31 11.89
C LEU A 165 23.45 12.64 10.64
N CYS A 166 24.14 13.09 9.59
CA CYS A 166 23.53 13.49 8.32
C CYS A 166 22.52 14.65 8.40
N GLY A 167 22.57 15.46 9.46
CA GLY A 167 21.75 16.68 9.60
C GLY A 167 20.25 16.42 9.84
N GLY A 168 19.89 15.25 10.35
CA GLY A 168 18.49 14.81 10.50
C GLY A 168 18.24 13.49 9.77
N GLY A 169 16.97 13.13 9.62
CA GLY A 169 16.49 11.94 8.91
C GLY A 169 16.27 10.75 9.83
N LEU A 170 15.16 10.05 9.62
CA LEU A 170 14.93 8.72 10.16
C LEU A 170 15.90 7.71 9.53
N ARG A 171 16.35 6.76 10.35
CA ARG A 171 17.00 5.52 9.89
C ARG A 171 15.94 4.58 9.33
N TRP A 172 16.34 3.67 8.44
CA TRP A 172 15.46 2.61 7.96
C TRP A 172 14.98 1.77 9.16
N GLN A 173 15.89 1.08 9.84
CA GLN A 173 15.56 0.21 10.97
C GLN A 173 15.34 0.99 12.27
N ILE A 174 14.40 0.54 13.11
CA ILE A 174 14.15 1.13 14.44
C ILE A 174 15.22 0.72 15.46
N PHE A 175 15.65 -0.55 15.42
CA PHE A 175 16.53 -1.12 16.45
C PHE A 175 17.99 -1.19 15.98
N SER A 176 18.92 -0.79 16.86
CA SER A 176 20.36 -0.65 16.55
C SER A 176 21.11 -1.94 16.27
N PHE A 177 20.48 -3.10 16.48
CA PHE A 177 21.01 -4.42 16.16
C PHE A 177 20.47 -5.00 14.84
N ASN A 178 19.54 -4.33 14.15
CA ASN A 178 19.02 -4.79 12.87
C ASN A 178 19.93 -4.31 11.72
N ASN A 179 20.13 -5.18 10.73
CA ASN A 179 20.88 -4.84 9.51
C ASN A 179 20.17 -3.69 8.77
N GLY A 180 20.89 -2.62 8.44
CA GLY A 180 20.31 -1.42 7.83
C GLY A 180 20.03 -0.28 8.82
N TYR A 181 20.29 -0.43 10.13
CA TYR A 181 20.22 0.71 11.07
C TYR A 181 21.20 1.85 10.73
N ASN A 182 22.30 1.54 10.04
CA ASN A 182 23.26 2.52 9.50
C ASN A 182 22.81 3.16 8.17
N TYR A 183 21.57 2.92 7.73
CA TYR A 183 21.00 3.43 6.49
C TYR A 183 19.84 4.39 6.79
N LYS A 184 19.76 5.51 6.07
CA LYS A 184 18.59 6.39 6.04
C LYS A 184 18.02 6.30 4.62
N ASN A 185 16.85 5.70 4.48
CA ASN A 185 16.20 5.48 3.18
C ASN A 185 15.11 6.52 2.90
N SER A 186 14.78 6.70 1.63
CA SER A 186 13.69 7.59 1.22
C SER A 186 12.33 7.07 1.62
N PHE A 187 12.14 5.75 1.77
CA PHE A 187 10.83 5.18 2.09
C PHE A 187 10.38 5.51 3.51
N SER A 188 11.18 5.23 4.54
CA SER A 188 10.86 5.60 5.93
C SER A 188 10.61 7.11 6.10
N ASN A 189 11.40 7.95 5.44
CA ASN A 189 11.27 9.41 5.54
C ASN A 189 10.08 9.94 4.72
N GLY A 190 9.80 9.37 3.55
CA GLY A 190 8.64 9.70 2.72
C GLY A 190 7.32 9.26 3.36
N GLU A 191 7.27 8.09 3.99
CA GLU A 191 6.08 7.65 4.73
C GLU A 191 5.85 8.48 6.00
N PHE A 192 6.91 8.94 6.68
CA PHE A 192 6.80 9.93 7.75
C PHE A 192 6.19 11.25 7.24
N VAL A 193 6.66 11.78 6.11
CA VAL A 193 6.05 12.96 5.45
C VAL A 193 4.58 12.69 5.08
N GLN A 194 4.24 11.51 4.57
CA GLN A 194 2.87 11.12 4.27
C GLN A 194 1.99 11.05 5.53
N LEU A 195 2.50 10.49 6.63
CA LEU A 195 1.80 10.36 7.90
C LEU A 195 1.51 11.73 8.53
N GLY A 196 2.53 12.60 8.60
CA GLY A 196 2.38 13.95 9.16
C GLY A 196 1.42 14.83 8.36
N THR A 197 1.49 14.80 7.03
CA THR A 197 0.59 15.60 6.17
C THR A 197 -0.85 15.10 6.22
N ARG A 198 -1.09 13.79 6.36
CA ARG A 198 -2.42 13.22 6.64
C ARG A 198 -2.93 13.62 8.03
N LEU A 199 -2.10 13.49 9.07
CA LEU A 199 -2.45 13.90 10.44
C LEU A 199 -2.78 15.39 10.54
N ALA A 200 -2.03 16.26 9.84
CA ALA A 200 -2.31 17.68 9.74
C ALA A 200 -3.71 17.93 9.14
N ARG A 201 -4.00 17.31 7.98
CA ARG A 201 -5.31 17.42 7.30
C ARG A 201 -6.46 16.88 8.16
N TYR A 202 -6.25 15.75 8.83
CA TYR A 202 -7.29 15.09 9.63
C TYR A 202 -7.62 15.87 10.91
N THR A 203 -6.60 16.41 11.59
CA THR A 203 -6.75 17.03 12.92
C THR A 203 -6.84 18.55 12.94
N GLY A 204 -6.32 19.24 11.92
CA GLY A 204 -6.13 20.69 11.94
C GLY A 204 -4.92 21.18 12.75
N ASN A 205 -4.02 20.29 13.17
CA ASN A 205 -2.82 20.67 13.93
C ASN A 205 -1.61 20.86 13.00
N ASN A 206 -1.07 22.09 12.95
CA ASN A 206 0.07 22.42 12.10
C ASN A 206 1.38 21.71 12.48
N THR A 207 1.57 21.30 13.74
CA THR A 207 2.80 20.60 14.17
C THR A 207 3.12 19.38 13.29
N TYR A 208 2.11 18.69 12.77
CA TYR A 208 2.31 17.54 11.89
C TYR A 208 2.80 17.91 10.47
N ILE A 209 2.37 19.06 9.91
CA ILE A 209 2.84 19.52 8.58
C ILE A 209 4.14 20.31 8.66
N ASP A 210 4.43 20.96 9.80
CA ASP A 210 5.71 21.62 10.05
C ASP A 210 6.85 20.59 10.08
N TRP A 211 6.71 19.53 10.89
CA TRP A 211 7.66 18.40 10.90
C TRP A 211 7.75 17.66 9.55
N ALA A 212 6.64 17.55 8.81
CA ALA A 212 6.67 16.95 7.47
C ALA A 212 7.37 17.85 6.45
N LEU A 213 7.34 19.18 6.62
CA LEU A 213 8.14 20.10 5.82
C LEU A 213 9.63 19.94 6.16
N ASP A 214 9.99 19.87 7.44
CA ASP A 214 11.39 19.69 7.87
C ASP A 214 11.96 18.35 7.37
N ALA A 215 11.18 17.26 7.42
CA ALA A 215 11.60 15.96 6.90
C ALA A 215 11.69 15.91 5.36
N ALA A 216 10.78 16.58 4.65
CA ALA A 216 10.89 16.75 3.20
C ALA A 216 12.11 17.62 2.83
N GLN A 217 12.39 18.69 3.57
CA GLN A 217 13.55 19.55 3.36
C GLN A 217 14.86 18.81 3.64
N TRP A 218 14.92 17.99 4.70
CA TRP A 218 16.08 17.13 4.98
C TRP A 218 16.39 16.20 3.80
N ALA A 219 15.38 15.57 3.20
CA ALA A 219 15.56 14.70 2.03
C ALA A 219 16.15 15.46 0.84
N VAL A 220 15.85 16.75 0.69
CA VAL A 220 16.43 17.64 -0.33
C VAL A 220 17.86 18.05 0.03
N ASP A 221 18.12 18.42 1.29
CA ASP A 221 19.41 18.92 1.74
C ASP A 221 20.50 17.83 1.77
N VAL A 222 20.11 16.57 2.02
CA VAL A 222 20.98 15.38 1.88
C VAL A 222 21.06 14.87 0.42
N GLY A 223 20.21 15.39 -0.48
CA GLY A 223 20.21 15.07 -1.90
C GLY A 223 19.46 13.79 -2.32
N LEU A 224 18.72 13.13 -1.41
CA LEU A 224 17.87 11.99 -1.75
C LEU A 224 16.66 12.36 -2.61
N LEU A 225 16.17 13.60 -2.47
CA LEU A 225 15.10 14.20 -3.26
C LEU A 225 15.69 15.41 -3.99
N ASP A 226 16.04 15.27 -5.26
CA ASP A 226 16.73 16.34 -5.98
C ASP A 226 15.79 17.45 -6.49
N GLN A 227 16.38 18.51 -7.06
CA GLN A 227 15.62 19.69 -7.52
C GLN A 227 14.72 19.39 -8.72
N GLU A 228 14.97 18.28 -9.44
CA GLU A 228 14.10 17.76 -10.49
C GLU A 228 13.01 16.82 -9.93
N GLY A 229 13.03 16.49 -8.64
CA GLY A 229 12.06 15.61 -7.98
C GLY A 229 12.31 14.12 -8.22
N ARG A 230 13.53 13.71 -8.60
CA ARG A 230 13.90 12.29 -8.57
C ARG A 230 14.08 11.87 -7.11
N VAL A 231 13.62 10.67 -6.77
CA VAL A 231 13.68 10.14 -5.40
C VAL A 231 14.58 8.91 -5.36
N PHE A 232 15.80 9.12 -4.88
CA PHE A 232 16.82 8.07 -4.75
C PHE A 232 16.57 7.21 -3.51
N ASP A 233 17.12 6.00 -3.48
CA ASP A 233 16.77 4.95 -2.51
C ASP A 233 17.17 5.26 -1.07
N GLY A 234 18.40 5.73 -0.85
CA GLY A 234 18.92 5.97 0.50
C GLY A 234 20.41 6.24 0.56
N THR A 235 20.91 6.39 1.78
CA THR A 235 22.29 6.82 2.07
C THR A 235 22.74 6.32 3.44
N SER A 236 24.05 6.23 3.71
CA SER A 236 24.57 5.62 4.95
C SER A 236 25.20 6.60 5.92
N THR A 237 24.84 6.46 7.20
CA THR A 237 25.48 7.22 8.29
C THR A 237 26.95 6.85 8.52
N ASN A 238 27.46 5.81 7.83
CA ASN A 238 28.87 5.40 7.89
C ASN A 238 29.81 6.36 7.14
N ASP A 239 29.31 7.03 6.09
CA ASP A 239 30.05 8.03 5.30
C ASP A 239 29.52 9.47 5.54
N ASN A 240 28.78 9.66 6.65
CA ASN A 240 28.00 10.86 6.96
C ASN A 240 27.02 11.25 5.83
N CYS A 241 26.42 10.24 5.21
CA CYS A 241 25.47 10.36 4.10
C CYS A 241 26.00 11.17 2.90
N SER A 242 27.29 10.99 2.60
CA SER A 242 27.96 11.64 1.47
C SER A 242 27.89 10.84 0.17
N GLN A 243 27.43 9.59 0.21
CA GLN A 243 27.14 8.76 -0.98
C GLN A 243 25.67 8.35 -0.99
N LEU A 244 25.04 8.39 -2.18
CA LEU A 244 23.63 8.05 -2.37
C LEU A 244 23.48 6.78 -3.21
N ASN A 245 22.55 5.92 -2.82
CA ASN A 245 22.05 4.85 -3.68
C ASN A 245 21.06 5.44 -4.69
N HIS A 246 21.52 5.70 -5.91
CA HIS A 246 20.74 6.39 -6.95
C HIS A 246 19.67 5.52 -7.64
N ILE A 247 19.37 4.33 -7.10
CA ILE A 247 18.21 3.54 -7.54
C ILE A 247 16.93 4.33 -7.23
N GLN A 248 15.98 4.33 -8.16
CA GLN A 248 14.68 4.96 -8.02
C GLN A 248 13.60 3.86 -7.98
N TRP A 249 12.67 3.96 -7.02
CA TRP A 249 11.56 3.03 -6.82
C TRP A 249 10.23 3.77 -6.83
N THR A 250 9.18 3.14 -7.34
CA THR A 250 7.83 3.72 -7.37
C THR A 250 7.31 4.02 -5.96
N ALA A 251 7.63 3.16 -4.98
CA ALA A 251 7.26 3.36 -3.57
C ALA A 251 7.86 4.65 -2.96
N ASN A 252 9.14 4.93 -3.24
CA ASN A 252 9.81 6.15 -2.75
C ASN A 252 9.14 7.41 -3.31
N ALA A 253 8.92 7.46 -4.62
CA ALA A 253 8.23 8.57 -5.26
C ALA A 253 6.78 8.70 -4.77
N GLY A 254 6.07 7.57 -4.65
CA GLY A 254 4.68 7.53 -4.20
C GLY A 254 4.48 8.05 -2.77
N ALA A 255 5.39 7.76 -1.84
CA ALA A 255 5.30 8.25 -0.46
C ALA A 255 5.33 9.79 -0.39
N TYR A 256 6.36 10.42 -0.97
CA TYR A 256 6.44 11.89 -1.04
C TYR A 256 5.34 12.51 -1.92
N LEU A 257 4.99 11.89 -3.06
CA LEU A 257 3.95 12.39 -3.95
C LEU A 257 2.58 12.41 -3.25
N SER A 258 2.24 11.35 -2.52
CA SER A 258 1.02 11.33 -1.73
C SER A 258 1.09 12.33 -0.57
N GLY A 259 2.20 12.42 0.18
CA GLY A 259 2.31 13.36 1.30
C GLY A 259 2.14 14.82 0.85
N THR A 260 2.82 15.20 -0.23
CA THR A 260 2.69 16.54 -0.83
C THR A 260 1.28 16.83 -1.34
N ALA A 261 0.51 15.83 -1.81
CA ALA A 261 -0.90 16.00 -2.19
C ALA A 261 -1.80 16.34 -0.99
N TYR A 262 -1.65 15.63 0.15
CA TYR A 262 -2.36 15.96 1.39
C TYR A 262 -1.92 17.34 1.93
N ALA A 263 -0.63 17.66 1.84
CA ALA A 263 -0.07 18.93 2.29
C ALA A 263 -0.58 20.13 1.48
N ALA A 264 -0.69 19.99 0.16
CA ALA A 264 -1.26 21.00 -0.73
C ALA A 264 -2.75 21.22 -0.42
N ASN A 265 -3.50 20.14 -0.22
CA ASN A 265 -4.93 20.19 0.12
C ASN A 265 -5.21 20.85 1.48
N TYR A 266 -4.38 20.58 2.50
CA TYR A 266 -4.54 21.15 3.83
C TYR A 266 -4.03 22.61 3.93
N SER A 267 -2.84 22.88 3.40
CA SER A 267 -2.19 24.19 3.58
C SER A 267 -2.61 25.27 2.58
N GLY A 268 -3.07 24.87 1.37
CA GLY A 268 -3.31 25.79 0.26
C GLY A 268 -2.05 26.52 -0.24
N THR A 269 -0.84 26.12 0.16
CA THR A 269 0.39 26.84 -0.15
C THR A 269 0.97 26.47 -1.52
N LEU A 270 1.60 27.46 -2.17
CA LEU A 270 2.30 27.25 -3.44
C LEU A 270 3.48 26.28 -3.30
N ARG A 271 4.19 26.27 -2.16
CA ARG A 271 5.32 25.35 -1.91
C ARG A 271 4.88 23.89 -2.03
N TRP A 272 3.91 23.46 -1.23
CA TRP A 272 3.44 22.08 -1.25
C TRP A 272 2.80 21.69 -2.60
N SER A 273 2.13 22.64 -3.25
CA SER A 273 1.57 22.45 -4.59
C SER A 273 2.67 22.28 -5.67
N GLY A 274 3.78 23.00 -5.56
CA GLY A 274 4.96 22.87 -6.42
C GLY A 274 5.69 21.55 -6.21
N TYR A 275 5.95 21.18 -4.96
CA TYR A 275 6.57 19.89 -4.60
C TYR A 275 5.78 18.72 -5.19
N ASN A 276 4.45 18.73 -5.02
CA ASN A 276 3.56 17.72 -5.60
C ASN A 276 3.60 17.70 -7.14
N SER A 277 3.61 18.88 -7.77
CA SER A 277 3.65 19.03 -9.23
C SER A 277 4.96 18.48 -9.84
N VAL A 278 6.10 18.74 -9.22
CA VAL A 278 7.42 18.26 -9.69
C VAL A 278 7.57 16.76 -9.47
N LEU A 279 7.19 16.25 -8.29
CA LEU A 279 7.16 14.80 -8.02
C LEU A 279 6.27 14.06 -9.03
N PHE A 280 5.10 14.62 -9.38
CA PHE A 280 4.20 14.04 -10.37
C PHE A 280 4.84 13.96 -11.77
N LEU A 281 5.41 15.07 -12.26
CA LEU A 281 6.02 15.12 -13.59
C LEU A 281 7.22 14.18 -13.71
N THR A 282 8.06 14.10 -12.68
CA THR A 282 9.23 13.21 -12.67
C THR A 282 8.88 11.76 -12.38
N SER A 283 7.78 11.49 -11.66
CA SER A 283 7.23 10.12 -11.54
C SER A 283 6.80 9.58 -12.90
N ASN A 284 6.18 10.41 -13.75
CA ASN A 284 5.86 10.03 -15.13
C ASN A 284 7.11 9.70 -15.95
N VAL A 285 8.10 10.60 -15.98
CA VAL A 285 9.33 10.42 -16.78
C VAL A 285 10.15 9.21 -16.32
N THR A 286 10.07 8.83 -15.05
CA THR A 286 10.86 7.71 -14.49
C THR A 286 10.14 6.36 -14.56
N PHE A 287 8.83 6.33 -14.26
CA PHE A 287 8.11 5.08 -13.94
C PHE A 287 6.96 4.74 -14.89
N PHE A 288 6.74 5.51 -15.97
CA PHE A 288 5.73 5.21 -16.97
C PHE A 288 6.36 5.02 -18.36
N ASP A 289 5.92 3.98 -19.06
CA ASP A 289 6.38 3.60 -20.40
C ASP A 289 5.14 3.21 -21.22
N ASP A 290 4.97 3.85 -22.38
CA ASP A 290 3.70 3.98 -23.14
C ASP A 290 2.44 4.25 -22.27
N GLY A 291 2.61 5.00 -21.17
CA GLY A 291 1.54 5.33 -20.22
C GLY A 291 1.19 4.23 -19.21
N VAL A 292 1.95 3.14 -19.16
CA VAL A 292 1.80 2.04 -18.19
C VAL A 292 2.89 2.12 -17.11
N MET A 293 2.49 2.01 -15.84
CA MET A 293 3.42 2.05 -14.70
C MET A 293 4.29 0.79 -14.60
N TYR A 294 5.61 0.98 -14.45
CA TYR A 294 6.60 -0.10 -14.33
C TYR A 294 7.68 0.19 -13.29
N GLU A 295 8.29 -0.87 -12.74
CA GLU A 295 9.43 -0.71 -11.81
C GLU A 295 10.76 -0.65 -12.56
N VAL A 296 11.23 0.58 -12.82
CA VAL A 296 12.37 0.89 -13.70
C VAL A 296 13.67 0.14 -13.36
N ALA A 297 13.91 -0.15 -12.08
CA ALA A 297 15.15 -0.75 -11.62
C ALA A 297 15.18 -2.29 -11.70
N CYS A 298 14.03 -2.98 -11.78
CA CYS A 298 13.97 -4.45 -11.72
C CYS A 298 13.02 -5.11 -12.74
N GLU A 299 11.93 -4.46 -13.13
CA GLU A 299 10.95 -5.03 -14.07
C GLU A 299 11.55 -5.29 -15.46
N PRO A 300 12.40 -4.41 -16.07
CA PRO A 300 13.03 -4.67 -17.35
C PRO A 300 13.95 -5.92 -17.40
N ASN A 301 14.34 -6.46 -16.24
CA ASN A 301 15.15 -7.68 -16.12
C ASN A 301 14.41 -8.83 -15.42
N MET A 302 13.12 -8.66 -15.09
CA MET A 302 12.29 -9.60 -14.32
C MET A 302 12.96 -10.12 -13.04
N ASN A 303 13.68 -9.25 -12.32
CA ASN A 303 14.47 -9.62 -11.13
C ASN A 303 14.03 -8.91 -9.83
N CYS A 304 12.79 -8.42 -9.77
CA CYS A 304 12.21 -7.79 -8.59
C CYS A 304 12.11 -8.77 -7.40
N ASN A 305 12.45 -8.31 -6.20
CA ASN A 305 12.26 -9.06 -4.95
C ASN A 305 10.82 -8.92 -4.41
N THR A 306 10.49 -9.63 -3.33
CA THR A 306 9.14 -9.59 -2.70
C THR A 306 8.62 -8.18 -2.49
N ASP A 307 9.42 -7.29 -1.90
CA ASP A 307 9.03 -5.91 -1.59
C ASP A 307 8.73 -5.10 -2.87
N GLN A 308 9.63 -5.21 -3.86
CA GLN A 308 9.57 -4.46 -5.12
C GLN A 308 8.32 -4.79 -5.95
N LEU A 309 7.79 -6.00 -5.81
CA LEU A 309 6.53 -6.41 -6.44
C LEU A 309 5.32 -5.65 -5.88
N ALA A 310 5.40 -5.13 -4.65
CA ALA A 310 4.35 -4.35 -4.00
C ALA A 310 4.49 -2.83 -4.19
N PHE A 311 5.64 -2.34 -4.69
CA PHE A 311 5.93 -0.90 -4.75
C PHE A 311 4.97 -0.11 -5.66
N LYS A 312 4.52 -0.69 -6.78
CA LYS A 312 3.61 -0.01 -7.73
C LYS A 312 2.27 0.36 -7.09
N ALA A 313 1.79 -0.41 -6.11
CA ALA A 313 0.60 -0.10 -5.33
C ALA A 313 0.68 1.28 -4.64
N VAL A 314 1.85 1.62 -4.08
CA VAL A 314 2.08 2.89 -3.37
C VAL A 314 2.02 4.07 -4.33
N LEU A 315 2.62 3.96 -5.51
CA LEU A 315 2.58 5.03 -6.53
C LEU A 315 1.20 5.14 -7.18
N ALA A 316 0.52 4.04 -7.48
CA ALA A 316 -0.85 4.06 -8.02
C ALA A 316 -1.80 4.85 -7.09
N ARG A 317 -1.75 4.57 -5.78
CA ARG A 317 -2.50 5.32 -4.77
C ARG A 317 -2.05 6.77 -4.64
N ALA A 318 -0.75 7.06 -4.75
CA ALA A 318 -0.22 8.42 -4.69
C ALA A 318 -0.66 9.29 -5.88
N MET A 319 -0.74 8.71 -7.07
CA MET A 319 -1.28 9.33 -8.27
C MET A 319 -2.78 9.60 -8.11
N ALA A 320 -3.55 8.65 -7.57
CA ALA A 320 -4.98 8.86 -7.24
C ALA A 320 -5.18 9.96 -6.18
N ASN A 321 -4.38 9.96 -5.10
CA ASN A 321 -4.41 11.01 -4.08
C ASN A 321 -4.03 12.39 -4.68
N THR A 322 -3.11 12.44 -5.63
CA THR A 322 -2.76 13.67 -6.36
C THR A 322 -3.90 14.16 -7.25
N LYS A 323 -4.48 13.27 -8.08
CA LYS A 323 -5.68 13.53 -8.90
C LYS A 323 -6.81 14.13 -8.08
N ASN A 324 -7.05 13.57 -6.90
CA ASN A 324 -8.15 13.93 -6.03
C ASN A 324 -7.85 15.22 -5.22
N LEU A 325 -6.76 15.26 -4.46
CA LEU A 325 -6.53 16.25 -3.41
C LEU A 325 -5.81 17.53 -3.87
N ALA A 326 -4.96 17.48 -4.89
CA ALA A 326 -4.14 18.62 -5.33
C ALA A 326 -4.90 19.62 -6.24
N ALA A 327 -4.42 20.87 -6.31
CA ALA A 327 -5.13 22.01 -6.90
C ALA A 327 -4.71 22.36 -8.35
N THR A 328 -5.70 22.71 -9.19
CA THR A 328 -5.65 22.84 -10.66
C THR A 328 -5.03 24.12 -11.31
N GLY A 329 -4.06 24.11 -12.28
CA GLY A 329 -3.75 25.32 -13.10
C GLY A 329 -2.39 25.46 -13.87
N GLU A 330 -2.27 24.81 -15.05
CA GLU A 330 -1.22 24.79 -16.13
C GLU A 330 0.34 24.83 -15.88
N VAL A 331 1.02 23.72 -15.47
CA VAL A 331 2.48 23.74 -15.12
C VAL A 331 3.32 23.96 -16.36
N THR A 332 4.28 24.87 -16.21
CA THR A 332 5.55 24.81 -16.93
C THR A 332 6.70 24.62 -15.94
N GLN A 333 7.68 23.79 -16.27
CA GLN A 333 8.92 23.72 -15.50
C GLN A 333 9.70 25.02 -15.74
N GLY A 334 9.96 25.78 -14.68
CA GLY A 334 10.56 27.11 -14.78
C GLY A 334 11.13 27.62 -13.46
N GLU A 335 11.65 28.85 -13.47
CA GLU A 335 12.17 29.52 -12.28
C GLU A 335 11.05 29.65 -11.23
N GLY A 336 11.27 29.06 -10.04
CA GLY A 336 10.29 28.98 -8.97
C GLY A 336 9.71 27.60 -8.70
N CYS A 337 9.93 26.61 -9.58
CA CYS A 337 9.34 25.26 -9.45
C CYS A 337 10.21 24.25 -8.68
N LEU A 338 11.50 24.54 -8.47
CA LEU A 338 12.43 23.63 -7.76
C LEU A 338 12.12 23.57 -6.26
N PHE A 339 12.44 22.45 -5.61
CA PHE A 339 12.20 22.27 -4.16
C PHE A 339 12.80 23.38 -3.29
N ASN A 340 13.96 23.92 -3.64
CA ASN A 340 14.60 25.02 -2.90
C ASN A 340 14.16 26.44 -3.32
N GLN A 341 13.22 26.59 -4.25
CA GLN A 341 12.75 27.89 -4.75
C GLN A 341 11.32 28.22 -4.30
N THR A 342 11.10 29.45 -3.85
CA THR A 342 9.77 29.98 -3.51
C THR A 342 9.27 30.94 -4.59
N GLY A 343 9.09 30.42 -5.80
CA GLY A 343 8.45 31.18 -6.90
C GLY A 343 7.02 30.71 -7.18
N PRO A 344 6.30 31.40 -8.08
CA PRO A 344 4.96 31.01 -8.47
C PRO A 344 4.99 29.80 -9.41
N CYS A 345 4.94 28.60 -8.83
CA CYS A 345 4.50 27.42 -9.56
C CYS A 345 3.11 27.67 -10.14
N THR A 346 2.99 27.66 -11.47
CA THR A 346 1.73 27.29 -12.12
C THR A 346 1.45 25.83 -11.74
N THR A 347 0.26 25.44 -11.25
CA THR A 347 -0.08 24.01 -10.93
C THR A 347 -0.66 23.33 -12.18
N ILE A 348 -1.50 22.27 -12.24
CA ILE A 348 -1.74 21.58 -13.56
C ILE A 348 -3.20 21.42 -14.02
N GLY A 349 -3.66 22.33 -14.88
CA GLY A 349 -5.05 22.47 -15.37
C GLY A 349 -5.53 21.36 -16.32
N SER A 350 -4.65 20.40 -16.60
CA SER A 350 -4.89 19.17 -17.35
C SER A 350 -4.39 17.92 -16.61
N ALA A 351 -3.84 18.03 -15.39
CA ALA A 351 -3.31 16.86 -14.69
C ALA A 351 -4.40 15.91 -14.22
N ARG A 352 -5.63 16.37 -13.98
CA ARG A 352 -6.70 15.42 -13.61
C ARG A 352 -6.96 14.46 -14.77
N GLU A 353 -7.01 14.99 -15.98
CA GLU A 353 -7.23 14.26 -17.23
C GLU A 353 -5.99 13.44 -17.64
N VAL A 354 -4.78 13.98 -17.43
CA VAL A 354 -3.51 13.29 -17.74
C VAL A 354 -3.19 12.19 -16.72
N ILE A 355 -3.32 12.46 -15.41
CA ILE A 355 -3.22 11.44 -14.35
C ILE A 355 -4.28 10.36 -14.60
N GLN A 356 -5.53 10.75 -14.87
CA GLN A 356 -6.60 9.81 -15.17
C GLN A 356 -6.23 8.95 -16.40
N GLY A 357 -5.74 9.54 -17.49
CA GLY A 357 -5.31 8.78 -18.67
C GLY A 357 -4.21 7.76 -18.39
N TRP A 358 -3.18 8.12 -17.62
CA TRP A 358 -2.11 7.18 -17.24
C TRP A 358 -2.58 6.12 -16.24
N LEU A 359 -3.45 6.48 -15.30
CA LEU A 359 -4.09 5.53 -14.39
C LEU A 359 -5.00 4.56 -15.14
N GLU A 360 -5.75 5.03 -16.14
CA GLU A 360 -6.60 4.18 -16.97
C GLU A 360 -5.80 3.21 -17.84
N SER A 361 -4.72 3.67 -18.47
CA SER A 361 -3.81 2.79 -19.22
C SER A 361 -3.15 1.76 -18.31
N THR A 362 -2.64 2.20 -17.15
CA THR A 362 -2.04 1.33 -16.14
C THR A 362 -3.05 0.32 -15.57
N ALA A 363 -4.29 0.73 -15.28
CA ALA A 363 -5.33 -0.15 -14.77
C ALA A 363 -5.78 -1.20 -15.78
N LYS A 364 -5.94 -0.83 -17.06
CA LYS A 364 -6.24 -1.77 -18.15
C LYS A 364 -5.12 -2.80 -18.30
N ALA A 365 -3.87 -2.35 -18.27
CA ALA A 365 -2.69 -3.21 -18.37
C ALA A 365 -2.54 -4.15 -17.16
N ALA A 366 -2.74 -3.64 -15.94
CA ALA A 366 -2.74 -4.44 -14.72
C ALA A 366 -3.86 -5.49 -14.73
N ALA A 367 -5.09 -5.10 -15.10
CA ALA A 367 -6.24 -6.00 -15.23
C ALA A 367 -6.00 -7.09 -16.29
N ALA A 368 -5.43 -6.73 -17.45
CA ALA A 368 -5.04 -7.68 -18.50
C ALA A 368 -3.96 -8.67 -18.05
N SER A 369 -3.12 -8.33 -17.06
CA SER A 369 -2.15 -9.24 -16.45
C SER A 369 -2.74 -10.18 -15.39
N CYS A 370 -4.01 -10.01 -15.01
CA CYS A 370 -4.72 -10.84 -14.02
C CYS A 370 -5.54 -11.95 -14.69
N GLU A 371 -4.95 -13.14 -14.83
CA GLU A 371 -5.57 -14.30 -15.48
C GLU A 371 -6.13 -15.33 -14.49
N MET A 372 -7.25 -15.96 -14.83
CA MET A 372 -7.80 -17.09 -14.07
C MET A 372 -7.10 -18.40 -14.45
N GLN A 373 -6.33 -18.96 -13.52
CA GLN A 373 -5.63 -20.24 -13.65
C GLN A 373 -6.31 -21.32 -12.76
N ASP A 374 -5.92 -22.59 -12.92
CA ASP A 374 -6.40 -23.71 -12.08
C ASP A 374 -6.17 -23.49 -10.57
N SER A 375 -5.21 -22.62 -10.20
CA SER A 375 -4.87 -22.24 -8.83
C SER A 375 -5.63 -21.03 -8.28
N GLY A 376 -6.50 -20.39 -9.08
CA GLY A 376 -7.14 -19.11 -8.76
C GLY A 376 -6.69 -17.97 -9.68
N LEU A 377 -6.99 -16.73 -9.29
CA LEU A 377 -6.57 -15.55 -10.04
C LEU A 377 -5.07 -15.29 -9.87
N MET A 378 -4.38 -14.97 -10.96
CA MET A 378 -2.94 -14.72 -10.97
C MET A 378 -2.68 -13.38 -11.66
N CYS A 379 -2.48 -12.33 -10.86
CA CYS A 379 -2.03 -11.03 -11.33
C CYS A 379 -0.51 -11.01 -11.57
N GLY A 380 -0.10 -10.50 -12.72
CA GLY A 380 1.30 -10.39 -13.14
C GLY A 380 1.99 -9.12 -12.65
N THR A 381 3.30 -9.06 -12.89
CA THR A 381 4.19 -7.95 -12.52
C THR A 381 4.43 -7.02 -13.71
N ASN A 382 4.83 -7.59 -14.85
CA ASN A 382 5.10 -6.87 -16.08
C ASN A 382 3.79 -6.54 -16.80
N TRP A 383 3.37 -5.28 -16.73
CA TRP A 383 2.14 -4.80 -17.37
C TRP A 383 2.38 -4.30 -18.80
N ARG A 384 3.61 -4.38 -19.32
CA ARG A 384 4.00 -3.93 -20.67
C ARG A 384 4.13 -5.09 -21.66
N GLN A 385 3.58 -6.24 -21.31
CA GLN A 385 3.40 -7.40 -22.18
C GLN A 385 1.92 -7.82 -22.21
N ASP A 386 1.55 -8.63 -23.18
CA ASP A 386 0.23 -9.26 -23.21
C ASP A 386 0.13 -10.35 -22.11
N GLY A 387 -0.91 -10.28 -21.28
CA GLY A 387 -1.30 -11.35 -20.34
C GLY A 387 -0.42 -11.52 -19.11
N TYR A 388 -0.63 -12.65 -18.41
CA TYR A 388 0.09 -13.02 -17.20
C TYR A 388 1.55 -13.40 -17.48
N ASP A 389 2.48 -12.86 -16.71
CA ASP A 389 3.93 -13.00 -16.90
C ASP A 389 4.54 -14.25 -16.23
N GLY A 390 3.73 -15.06 -15.55
CA GLY A 390 4.19 -16.21 -14.77
C GLY A 390 4.54 -15.90 -13.30
N HIS A 391 4.46 -14.64 -12.86
CA HIS A 391 4.85 -14.19 -11.53
C HIS A 391 3.67 -13.55 -10.77
N SER A 392 3.03 -14.33 -9.88
CA SER A 392 1.94 -13.91 -8.99
C SER A 392 2.34 -13.93 -7.51
N GLY A 393 1.83 -12.97 -6.74
CA GLY A 393 2.16 -12.75 -5.34
C GLY A 393 1.29 -11.65 -4.73
N LEU A 394 1.42 -11.44 -3.41
CA LEU A 394 0.70 -10.38 -2.70
C LEU A 394 1.00 -9.00 -3.30
N GLY A 395 2.27 -8.68 -3.55
CA GLY A 395 2.67 -7.41 -4.16
C GLY A 395 2.00 -7.15 -5.52
N GLN A 396 1.89 -8.17 -6.38
CA GLN A 396 1.17 -8.06 -7.65
C GLN A 396 -0.33 -7.84 -7.45
N ASP A 397 -0.99 -8.61 -6.58
CA ASP A 397 -2.42 -8.44 -6.29
C ASP A 397 -2.70 -7.01 -5.76
N LEU A 398 -1.88 -6.51 -4.82
CA LEU A 398 -2.04 -5.17 -4.25
C LEU A 398 -1.75 -4.07 -5.28
N SER A 399 -0.73 -4.25 -6.12
CA SER A 399 -0.38 -3.30 -7.18
C SER A 399 -1.48 -3.20 -8.23
N ALA A 400 -2.07 -4.34 -8.63
CA ALA A 400 -3.20 -4.36 -9.56
C ALA A 400 -4.49 -3.81 -8.92
N LEU A 401 -4.78 -4.15 -7.66
CA LEU A 401 -5.94 -3.63 -6.92
C LEU A 401 -5.88 -2.10 -6.79
N GLU A 402 -4.76 -1.53 -6.36
CA GLU A 402 -4.60 -0.08 -6.26
C GLU A 402 -4.61 0.61 -7.63
N ALA A 403 -4.05 0.00 -8.68
CA ALA A 403 -4.14 0.54 -10.04
C ALA A 403 -5.60 0.62 -10.53
N ILE A 404 -6.41 -0.42 -10.30
CA ILE A 404 -7.82 -0.44 -10.68
C ILE A 404 -8.65 0.53 -9.83
N LEU A 405 -8.44 0.56 -8.51
CA LEU A 405 -9.12 1.52 -7.63
C LEU A 405 -8.75 2.99 -7.94
N ALA A 406 -7.54 3.25 -8.43
CA ALA A 406 -7.05 4.59 -8.73
C ALA A 406 -7.81 5.31 -9.87
N VAL A 407 -8.45 4.59 -10.80
CA VAL A 407 -9.24 5.23 -11.88
C VAL A 407 -10.53 5.87 -11.36
N LEU A 408 -11.04 5.43 -10.19
CA LEU A 408 -12.31 5.87 -9.63
C LEU A 408 -12.30 7.35 -9.24
N SER A 409 -13.47 7.97 -9.26
CA SER A 409 -13.68 9.35 -8.82
C SER A 409 -13.96 9.43 -7.32
N HIS A 410 -13.22 10.29 -6.62
CA HIS A 410 -13.48 10.87 -5.30
C HIS A 410 -14.36 10.12 -4.27
N TYR A 411 -13.74 9.82 -3.13
CA TYR A 411 -14.41 9.59 -1.86
C TYR A 411 -14.22 10.80 -0.94
N GLU A 412 -15.16 11.05 -0.03
CA GLU A 412 -15.00 12.07 1.00
C GLU A 412 -14.13 11.52 2.15
N TYR A 413 -12.94 12.09 2.32
CA TYR A 413 -12.03 11.78 3.42
C TYR A 413 -12.47 12.57 4.66
N GLN A 414 -12.92 11.86 5.70
CA GLN A 414 -13.31 12.41 7.00
C GLN A 414 -12.15 13.20 7.66
N THR A 415 -12.52 14.12 8.57
CA THR A 415 -11.60 14.90 9.42
C THR A 415 -12.29 15.18 10.76
N THR A 416 -11.54 15.57 11.79
CA THR A 416 -12.10 16.07 13.06
C THR A 416 -12.44 17.56 13.02
N LEU A 417 -12.32 18.21 11.85
CA LEU A 417 -12.57 19.63 11.69
C LEU A 417 -14.08 19.94 11.72
N PRO A 418 -14.52 21.04 12.37
CA PRO A 418 -15.93 21.41 12.40
C PRO A 418 -16.43 21.83 11.01
N VAL A 419 -17.59 21.27 10.62
CA VAL A 419 -18.30 21.59 9.37
C VAL A 419 -18.58 23.10 9.27
N ASN A 420 -18.25 23.69 8.11
CA ASN A 420 -18.43 25.13 7.90
C ASN A 420 -19.85 25.49 7.44
N SER A 421 -20.19 26.79 7.49
CA SER A 421 -21.53 27.30 7.17
C SER A 421 -21.96 27.15 5.69
N ALA A 422 -21.09 26.66 4.80
CA ALA A 422 -21.40 26.35 3.40
C ALA A 422 -21.72 24.87 3.17
N GLY A 423 -21.68 24.02 4.20
CA GLY A 423 -22.09 22.61 4.13
C GLY A 423 -21.06 21.66 3.49
N MET A 424 -19.82 22.11 3.28
CA MET A 424 -18.73 21.22 2.86
C MET A 424 -18.18 20.43 4.07
N PRO A 425 -17.90 19.12 3.94
CA PRO A 425 -18.20 18.15 4.99
C PRO A 425 -16.94 17.75 5.83
N GLY A 426 -17.08 16.95 6.89
CA GLY A 426 -17.23 15.50 6.77
C GLY A 426 -18.39 14.90 7.58
N GLY A 427 -19.58 14.84 6.98
CA GLY A 427 -20.71 14.04 7.47
C GLY A 427 -21.02 12.94 6.47
N TYR A 428 -20.53 11.73 6.72
CA TYR A 428 -20.59 10.59 5.79
C TYR A 428 -22.00 10.32 5.23
N LYS A 429 -22.08 10.19 3.91
CA LYS A 429 -23.19 9.53 3.24
C LYS A 429 -22.64 8.50 2.24
N PRO A 430 -22.94 7.20 2.39
CA PRO A 430 -22.50 6.21 1.41
C PRO A 430 -23.21 6.40 0.06
N PRO A 431 -22.62 5.90 -1.03
CA PRO A 431 -23.38 5.52 -2.22
C PRO A 431 -24.40 4.45 -1.81
N THR A 432 -25.66 4.82 -1.64
CA THR A 432 -26.74 3.86 -1.40
C THR A 432 -27.13 3.20 -2.73
N TYR A 433 -26.30 2.28 -3.20
CA TYR A 433 -26.59 1.52 -4.41
C TYR A 433 -27.52 0.35 -4.07
N SER A 434 -28.80 0.51 -4.36
CA SER A 434 -29.68 -0.64 -4.56
C SER A 434 -29.23 -1.40 -5.81
N ASP A 435 -29.28 -2.73 -5.76
CA ASP A 435 -28.84 -3.68 -6.80
C ASP A 435 -27.33 -3.97 -6.80
N THR A 436 -26.83 -4.52 -5.69
CA THR A 436 -25.64 -5.39 -5.70
C THR A 436 -25.96 -6.69 -6.46
N PRO A 437 -25.22 -7.07 -7.51
CA PRO A 437 -25.40 -8.37 -8.16
C PRO A 437 -24.91 -9.50 -7.23
N GLY A 438 -25.83 -10.27 -6.61
CA GLY A 438 -25.46 -11.55 -5.99
C GLY A 438 -25.82 -11.79 -4.52
N ASN A 439 -27.05 -11.49 -4.06
CA ASN A 439 -27.61 -12.27 -2.94
C ASN A 439 -29.13 -12.47 -3.07
N SER A 440 -29.53 -13.40 -3.95
CA SER A 440 -30.92 -13.82 -4.11
C SER A 440 -31.33 -14.82 -3.02
N SER A 441 -31.34 -14.40 -1.75
CA SER A 441 -31.95 -15.14 -0.65
C SER A 441 -33.39 -14.64 -0.41
N SER A 442 -34.33 -15.57 -0.34
CA SER A 442 -35.77 -15.26 -0.43
C SER A 442 -36.32 -14.59 0.83
N SER A 443 -36.88 -13.39 0.70
CA SER A 443 -37.57 -12.69 1.78
C SER A 443 -38.89 -13.38 2.17
N SER A 444 -38.93 -14.08 3.30
CA SER A 444 -40.16 -14.55 3.95
C SER A 444 -40.49 -13.71 5.17
N SER A 445 -41.63 -13.03 5.16
CA SER A 445 -42.09 -12.18 6.24
C SER A 445 -42.57 -12.99 7.44
N GLY A 446 -42.00 -12.75 8.63
CA GLY A 446 -42.42 -13.41 9.88
C GLY A 446 -42.23 -12.51 11.11
N SER A 447 -43.32 -12.06 11.72
CA SER A 447 -43.32 -11.18 12.89
C SER A 447 -43.66 -11.93 14.18
N GLY A 448 -42.91 -11.70 15.27
CA GLY A 448 -43.47 -11.86 16.63
C GLY A 448 -42.56 -12.41 17.73
N THR A 449 -42.42 -11.60 18.80
CA THR A 449 -42.36 -12.00 20.23
C THR A 449 -41.34 -13.02 20.74
N SER A 450 -40.51 -12.58 21.69
CA SER A 450 -39.86 -13.42 22.71
C SER A 450 -40.88 -14.06 23.67
N PRO A 451 -40.50 -15.11 24.43
CA PRO A 451 -40.22 -14.85 25.84
C PRO A 451 -38.99 -15.60 26.42
N SER A 452 -38.65 -15.29 27.66
CA SER A 452 -37.49 -15.77 28.43
C SER A 452 -37.70 -17.05 29.24
N SER A 453 -36.64 -17.84 29.45
CA SER A 453 -36.39 -18.53 30.73
C SER A 453 -34.90 -18.87 30.91
N SER A 454 -34.48 -19.16 32.14
CA SER A 454 -33.08 -19.22 32.58
C SER A 454 -32.70 -20.54 33.25
N ALA A 455 -31.49 -21.05 33.02
CA ALA A 455 -30.80 -21.96 33.93
C ALA A 455 -29.27 -21.96 33.72
N SER A 456 -28.52 -22.08 34.81
CA SER A 456 -27.05 -22.21 34.90
C SER A 456 -26.72 -23.22 36.03
N PRO A 457 -25.45 -23.47 36.39
CA PRO A 457 -24.33 -23.98 35.59
C PRO A 457 -23.79 -25.32 36.16
N SER A 458 -22.76 -25.91 35.56
CA SER A 458 -22.03 -27.04 36.15
C SER A 458 -20.51 -26.96 35.94
N SER A 459 -19.77 -26.84 37.05
CA SER A 459 -18.30 -26.77 37.15
C SER A 459 -17.72 -28.16 37.56
N PRO A 460 -16.46 -28.32 38.06
CA PRO A 460 -15.17 -28.11 37.37
C PRO A 460 -14.16 -29.28 37.55
N ALA A 461 -13.16 -29.39 36.66
CA ALA A 461 -11.82 -29.99 36.87
C ALA A 461 -10.95 -29.64 35.62
N SER A 462 -9.70 -29.18 35.65
CA SER A 462 -8.53 -29.34 36.55
C SER A 462 -7.87 -30.71 36.50
N TYR A 463 -6.66 -30.80 35.92
CA TYR A 463 -5.51 -31.57 36.43
C TYR A 463 -4.20 -31.16 35.73
N ASP A 464 -3.07 -31.54 36.34
CA ASP A 464 -1.74 -30.95 36.14
C ASP A 464 -0.79 -31.65 35.15
N ASN A 465 0.19 -30.85 34.70
CA ASN A 465 1.60 -31.16 34.45
C ASN A 465 2.10 -32.63 34.52
N ALA A 466 2.88 -33.06 33.50
CA ALA A 466 4.31 -33.42 33.68
C ALA A 466 5.04 -33.77 32.36
N ALA A 467 6.37 -33.56 32.35
CA ALA A 467 7.26 -33.69 31.20
C ALA A 467 7.80 -35.10 30.90
N GLY A 468 8.27 -35.31 29.66
CA GLY A 468 9.14 -36.43 29.26
C GLY A 468 8.80 -37.02 27.88
N THR A 469 9.74 -37.37 26.99
CA THR A 469 11.22 -37.23 27.00
C THR A 469 11.76 -37.02 25.58
N SER A 470 13.02 -36.59 25.47
CA SER A 470 13.74 -36.36 24.22
C SER A 470 14.09 -37.63 23.43
N SER A 471 13.94 -37.57 22.10
CA SER A 471 14.63 -38.43 21.15
C SER A 471 15.27 -37.56 20.06
N ALA A 472 16.59 -37.58 19.95
CA ALA A 472 17.33 -36.80 18.95
C ALA A 472 17.76 -37.68 17.77
N SER A 473 17.72 -37.13 16.56
CA SER A 473 18.38 -37.68 15.37
C SER A 473 19.19 -36.57 14.70
N LEU A 474 20.49 -36.82 14.53
CA LEU A 474 21.42 -35.94 13.82
C LEU A 474 21.42 -36.22 12.30
N PHE A 475 22.26 -35.46 11.59
CA PHE A 475 22.51 -35.44 10.14
C PHE A 475 21.54 -34.56 9.32
N ALA A 476 22.00 -33.62 8.50
CA ALA A 476 23.40 -33.23 8.21
C ALA A 476 23.55 -31.71 8.04
N LEU A 477 24.74 -31.20 8.37
CA LEU A 477 25.14 -29.81 8.22
C LEU A 477 26.51 -29.79 7.52
N VAL A 478 26.54 -29.28 6.28
CA VAL A 478 27.77 -29.02 5.52
C VAL A 478 27.64 -27.67 4.85
N ALA A 479 28.64 -26.80 5.03
CA ALA A 479 28.68 -25.47 4.43
C ALA A 479 30.07 -25.19 3.84
N ALA A 480 30.11 -24.80 2.57
CA ALA A 480 31.17 -24.05 1.88
C ALA A 480 30.55 -23.58 0.54
N ALA A 481 30.45 -22.31 0.16
CA ALA A 481 31.34 -21.14 0.23
C ALA A 481 32.35 -21.05 -0.92
N GLY A 482 32.24 -19.96 -1.70
CA GLY A 482 33.34 -19.36 -2.46
C GLY A 482 33.45 -19.70 -3.95
N VAL A 483 33.04 -18.74 -4.80
CA VAL A 483 33.70 -18.48 -6.09
C VAL A 483 33.89 -16.98 -6.24
N MET A 484 35.12 -16.50 -6.07
CA MET A 484 35.58 -15.25 -6.70
C MET A 484 36.28 -15.61 -8.00
N VAL A 485 36.03 -14.85 -9.06
CA VAL A 485 36.90 -14.85 -10.26
C VAL A 485 37.28 -13.40 -10.55
N ALA A 486 38.55 -13.09 -10.37
CA ALA A 486 39.15 -11.88 -10.91
C ALA A 486 39.68 -12.18 -12.32
N PHE A 487 39.57 -11.21 -13.23
CA PHE A 487 40.38 -11.16 -14.44
C PHE A 487 41.30 -9.95 -14.37
N SER A 488 42.56 -10.17 -14.71
CA SER A 488 43.66 -9.22 -14.55
C SER A 488 44.24 -8.79 -15.89
N THR A 489 44.38 -7.48 -16.08
CA THR A 489 45.63 -6.80 -16.51
C THR A 489 45.53 -5.33 -16.16
#